data_AF-A0A3P1ZY48-F1
#
_entry.id   AF-A0A3P1ZY48-F1
#
_cell.length_a   1.000
_cell.length_b   1.000
_cell.length_c   1.000
_cell.angle_alpha   90.00
_cell.angle_beta   90.00
_cell.angle_gamma   90.00
#
_symmetry.space_group_name_H-M   'P 1'
#
loop_
_entity.id
_entity.type
_entity.pdbx_description
1 polymer ?
#
loop_
_entity_poly.entity_id
_entity_poly.type
_entity_poly.pdbx_seq_one_letter_code
_entity_poly.pdbx_strand_id
1 'polypeptide(L)' 'MKPRTTFQRRVTKASNRLKPLSEAQEKWAQRKIASHFSFRTKGHINVCPECGARLEIHNT' A
#
# COMPACT_ATOMS: atom_id res chain seq x y z
N MET A 1 -9.97 4.90 6.31
CA MET A 1 -9.78 5.04 7.78
C MET A 1 -10.54 6.28 8.26
N LYS A 2 -11.25 6.22 9.39
CA LYS A 2 -11.90 7.40 9.99
C LYS A 2 -10.91 8.09 10.96
N PRO A 3 -10.51 9.36 10.73
CA PRO A 3 -9.54 10.04 11.59
C PRO A 3 -10.15 10.40 12.95
N ARG A 4 -9.52 9.95 14.04
CA ARG A 4 -9.98 10.15 15.43
C ARG A 4 -9.13 11.18 16.17
N THR A 5 -7.82 11.19 15.94
CA THR A 5 -6.88 12.13 16.57
C THR A 5 -6.71 13.42 15.78
N THR A 6 -6.26 14.49 16.43
CA THR A 6 -5.92 15.77 15.79
C THR A 6 -4.85 15.59 14.70
N PHE A 7 -3.83 14.76 14.98
CA PHE A 7 -2.81 14.40 14.01
C PHE A 7 -3.41 13.73 12.76
N GLN A 8 -4.24 12.71 12.93
CA GLN A 8 -4.88 12.01 11.81
C GLN A 8 -5.73 12.97 10.96
N ARG A 9 -6.47 13.90 11.58
CA ARG A 9 -7.24 14.93 10.84
C ARG A 9 -6.34 15.83 10.01
N ARG A 10 -5.17 16.24 10.54
CA ARG A 10 -4.18 17.03 9.81
C ARG A 10 -3.60 16.24 8.62
N VAL A 11 -3.26 14.97 8.83
CA VAL A 11 -2.78 14.07 7.78
C VAL A 11 -3.84 13.94 6.69
N THR A 12 -5.09 13.62 7.02
CA THR A 12 -6.17 13.52 6.02
C THR A 12 -6.38 14.82 5.24
N LYS A 13 -6.35 15.98 5.90
CA LYS A 13 -6.47 17.29 5.23
C LYS A 13 -5.32 17.56 4.26
N ALA A 14 -4.11 17.15 4.62
CA ALA A 14 -2.93 17.28 3.74
C ALA A 14 -3.00 16.30 2.57
N SER A 15 -3.36 15.03 2.82
CA SER A 15 -3.50 14.00 1.80
C SER A 15 -4.55 14.33 0.74
N ASN A 16 -5.65 15.00 1.11
CA ASN A 16 -6.67 15.43 0.16
C ASN A 16 -6.16 16.44 -0.89
N ARG A 17 -4.98 17.02 -0.71
CA ARG A 17 -4.35 17.95 -1.67
C ARG A 17 -3.36 17.27 -2.60
N LEU A 18 -3.11 15.97 -2.42
CA LEU A 18 -2.22 15.22 -3.30
C LEU A 18 -2.92 14.95 -4.63
N LYS A 19 -2.17 15.07 -5.72
CA LYS A 19 -2.66 14.68 -7.04
C LYS A 19 -2.78 13.14 -7.10
N PRO A 20 -3.77 12.60 -7.83
CA PRO A 20 -3.80 11.19 -8.15
C PRO A 20 -2.48 10.75 -8.81
N LEU A 21 -2.10 9.49 -8.60
CA LEU A 21 -0.96 8.92 -9.31
C LEU A 21 -1.25 8.91 -10.82
N SER A 22 -0.25 9.26 -11.61
CA SER A 22 -0.33 9.07 -13.06
C SER A 22 -0.18 7.59 -13.40
N GLU A 23 -0.72 7.17 -14.55
CA GLU A 23 -0.60 5.80 -15.05
C GLU A 23 0.87 5.33 -15.14
N ALA A 24 1.78 6.25 -15.48
CA ALA A 24 3.22 5.96 -15.52
C ALA A 24 3.79 5.68 -14.12
N GLN A 25 3.36 6.43 -13.10
CA GLN A 25 3.76 6.21 -11.71
C GLN A 25 3.17 4.90 -11.16
N GLU A 26 1.93 4.57 -11.52
CA GLU A 26 1.31 3.29 -11.16
C GLU A 26 2.04 2.11 -11.81
N LYS A 27 2.32 2.17 -13.11
CA LYS A 27 3.10 1.13 -13.81
C LYS A 27 4.53 1.02 -13.27
N TRP A 28 5.15 2.13 -12.86
CA TRP A 28 6.45 2.09 -12.21
C TRP A 28 6.37 1.42 -10.84
N ALA A 29 5.38 1.79 -10.02
CA ALA A 29 5.17 1.21 -8.69
C ALA A 29 4.87 -0.29 -8.77
N GLN A 30 4.02 -0.73 -9.70
CA GLN A 30 3.75 -2.15 -9.94
C GLN A 30 5.04 -2.90 -10.30
N ARG A 31 5.85 -2.38 -11.22
CA ARG A 31 7.11 -3.02 -11.64
C ARG A 31 8.20 -3.04 -10.56
N LYS A 32 8.21 -2.08 -9.64
CA LYS A 32 9.29 -1.90 -8.66
C LYS A 32 8.96 -2.41 -7.26
N ILE A 33 7.69 -2.35 -6.86
CA ILE A 33 7.24 -2.67 -5.49
C ILE A 33 6.59 -4.06 -5.46
N ALA A 34 5.83 -4.43 -6.49
CA ALA A 34 5.19 -5.73 -6.60
C ALA A 34 5.99 -6.62 -7.55
N SER A 35 7.10 -7.20 -7.06
CA SER A 35 7.83 -8.24 -7.80
C SER A 35 6.91 -9.42 -8.18
N HIS A 36 5.83 -9.62 -7.43
CA HIS A 36 4.80 -10.62 -7.67
C HIS A 36 3.40 -10.11 -7.29
N PHE A 37 2.37 -10.64 -7.94
CA PHE A 37 0.99 -10.49 -7.48
C PHE A 37 0.83 -11.21 -6.14
N SER A 38 0.51 -10.48 -5.08
CA SER A 38 0.37 -11.05 -3.73
C SER A 38 -1.03 -10.86 -3.19
N PHE A 39 -1.59 -11.91 -2.61
CA PHE A 39 -2.86 -11.86 -1.90
C PHE A 39 -2.62 -11.78 -0.40
N ARG A 40 -3.43 -10.97 0.29
CA ARG A 40 -3.38 -10.87 1.75
C ARG A 40 -4.10 -12.05 2.38
N THR A 41 -3.39 -12.85 3.15
CA THR A 41 -3.96 -13.98 3.91
C THR A 41 -4.31 -13.54 5.34
N LYS A 42 -4.98 -14.44 6.09
CA LYS A 42 -5.26 -14.22 7.52
C LYS A 42 -3.93 -14.04 8.27
N GLY A 43 -3.81 -12.98 9.07
CA GLY A 43 -2.59 -12.68 9.83
C GLY A 43 -1.68 -11.58 9.27
N HIS A 44 -2.16 -10.76 8.31
CA HIS A 44 -1.40 -9.65 7.70
C HIS A 44 -0.20 -10.08 6.85
N ILE A 45 -0.16 -11.34 6.44
CA ILE A 45 0.88 -11.86 5.55
C ILE A 45 0.38 -11.67 4.11
N ASN A 46 1.20 -11.07 3.25
CA ASN A 46 0.92 -11.05 1.82
C ASN A 46 1.71 -12.20 1.18
N VAL A 47 1.04 -13.08 0.45
CA VAL A 47 1.68 -14.25 -0.17
C VAL A 47 1.38 -14.23 -1.67
N CYS A 48 2.41 -14.44 -2.48
CA CYS A 48 2.20 -14.71 -3.90
C CYS A 48 1.67 -16.14 -4.09
N PRO A 49 0.50 -16.34 -4.73
CA PRO A 49 -0.07 -17.67 -4.93
C PRO A 49 0.72 -18.50 -5.96
N GLU A 50 1.47 -17.86 -6.84
CA GLU A 50 2.27 -18.55 -7.87
C GLU A 50 3.63 -19.00 -7.35
N CYS A 51 4.30 -18.21 -6.49
CA CYS A 51 5.65 -18.53 -6.00
C CYS A 51 5.76 -18.80 -4.49
N GLY A 52 4.69 -18.59 -3.72
CA GLY A 52 4.68 -18.79 -2.27
C GLY A 52 5.51 -17.78 -1.46
N ALA A 53 6.12 -16.79 -2.12
CA ALA A 53 6.93 -15.77 -1.47
C ALA A 53 6.07 -14.93 -0.51
N ARG A 54 6.56 -14.75 0.71
CA ARG A 54 5.94 -13.93 1.75
C ARG A 54 6.49 -12.51 1.66
N LEU A 55 5.59 -11.56 1.44
CA LEU A 55 5.88 -10.13 1.54
C LEU A 55 5.43 -9.68 2.93
N GLU A 56 6.37 -9.67 3.87
CA GLU A 56 6.18 -9.09 5.19
C GLU A 56 6.36 -7.58 5.10
N ILE A 57 5.25 -6.86 4.98
CA ILE A 57 5.25 -5.40 5.08
C ILE A 57 5.29 -5.08 6.57
N HIS A 58 6.50 -4.91 7.13
CA HIS A 58 6.65 -4.37 8.47
C HIS A 58 6.06 -2.96 8.51
N ASN A 59 5.03 -2.76 9.34
CA ASN A 59 4.47 -1.44 9.62
C ASN A 59 5.52 -0.58 10.33
N THR A 60 6.26 0.23 9.59
CA THR A 60 6.95 1.43 10.12
C THR A 60 5.95 2.53 10.40
#